data_AF-A6FJL4-F1
#
_entry.id   AF-A6FJL4-F1
#
_cell.length_a   1.000
_cell.length_b   1.000
_cell.length_c   1.000
_cell.angle_alpha   90.00
_cell.angle_beta   90.00
_cell.angle_gamma   90.00
#
_symmetry.space_group_name_H-M   'P 1'
#
loop_
_entity.id
_entity.type
_entity.pdbx_description
1 polymer ?
#
loop_
_entity_poly.entity_id
_entity_poly.type
_entity_poly.pdbx_seq_one_letter_code
_entity_poly.pdbx_strand_id
1 'polypeptide(L)'
;MDIATPSVTIADIDANDDGVYNAAELGTDGTVTATIAVTGSKAGDTLTYNVDGATPVTVVLTADDIANGIAIEVLPEAKVTATLSDDAGNTSAPVSATAFAADVDIATPSVTIADIDANDDGVYNAAELGTDGTVTATIAVTGSKAGDTLTYNVDGATPVTVVLTADDIANGIAIEVLPEAKVTATLSDDAGNTSAPVSATAFAADVDIATPSVTIADIDANDDGVYNAAELGTDGTVTATIAVTGSKAGDTLTYNVDGATPVTVVLTADDIANGIAIEVLPEAKVTATLSDDAGNTSAPVSATAFAADVDIATPSVTIADIDANDDGVYNAAELGTDGTVTATIAVTGSKAGDTLTYNVDGATPVTVVLTADDIANGIAIEVLPEAKVTATLSDDA
;
A
#
# COMPACT_ATOMS: atom_id res chain seq x y z
N MET A 1 -64.92 60.30 -21.74
CA MET A 1 -63.51 60.56 -22.13
C MET A 1 -62.87 59.20 -22.24
N ASP A 2 -61.87 59.05 -23.10
CA ASP A 2 -61.16 57.76 -23.18
C ASP A 2 -60.46 57.49 -21.84
N ILE A 3 -60.56 56.26 -21.35
CA ILE A 3 -59.92 55.86 -20.09
C ILE A 3 -58.47 55.45 -20.37
N ALA A 4 -57.56 55.73 -19.43
CA ALA A 4 -56.18 55.28 -19.58
C ALA A 4 -56.11 53.75 -19.67
N THR A 5 -55.16 53.24 -20.47
CA THR A 5 -54.85 51.81 -20.52
C THR A 5 -53.75 51.53 -19.50
N PRO A 6 -53.91 50.52 -18.62
CA PRO A 6 -52.85 50.18 -17.70
C PRO A 6 -51.69 49.51 -18.45
N SER A 7 -50.53 49.37 -17.79
CA SER A 7 -49.45 48.50 -18.25
C SER A 7 -49.10 47.50 -17.16
N VAL A 8 -48.75 46.28 -17.55
CA VAL A 8 -48.28 45.24 -16.63
C VAL A 8 -46.85 44.91 -16.99
N THR A 9 -45.95 44.92 -16.01
CA THR A 9 -44.54 44.56 -16.15
C THR A 9 -44.18 43.54 -15.07
N ILE A 10 -43.48 42.47 -15.45
CA ILE A 10 -42.86 41.56 -14.49
C ILE A 10 -41.47 42.10 -14.18
N ALA A 11 -41.04 42.02 -12.93
CA ALA A 11 -39.69 42.39 -12.54
C ALA A 11 -38.67 41.56 -13.31
N ASP A 12 -37.65 42.23 -13.81
CA ASP A 12 -36.52 41.60 -14.49
C ASP A 12 -35.52 41.14 -13.44
N ILE A 13 -35.70 39.90 -12.98
CA ILE A 13 -34.87 39.25 -11.97
C ILE A 13 -34.07 38.07 -12.54
N ASP A 14 -34.26 37.78 -13.83
CA ASP A 14 -33.48 36.80 -14.60
C ASP A 14 -32.10 37.41 -14.87
N ALA A 15 -31.12 37.05 -14.04
CA ALA A 15 -29.83 37.73 -14.01
C ALA A 15 -28.87 37.24 -15.09
N ASN A 16 -29.10 36.03 -15.62
CA ASN A 16 -28.32 35.43 -16.68
C ASN A 16 -28.98 35.55 -18.08
N ASP A 17 -30.14 36.20 -18.16
CA ASP A 17 -30.93 36.45 -19.38
C ASP A 17 -31.29 35.16 -20.15
N ASP A 18 -31.53 34.06 -19.43
CA ASP A 18 -31.80 32.75 -20.04
C ASP A 18 -33.30 32.45 -20.25
N GLY A 19 -34.18 33.28 -19.69
CA GLY A 19 -35.64 33.17 -19.77
C GLY A 19 -36.26 32.19 -18.76
N VAL A 20 -35.54 31.81 -17.71
CA VAL A 20 -35.96 30.91 -16.63
C VAL A 20 -35.44 31.42 -15.30
N TYR A 21 -36.30 31.52 -14.29
CA TYR A 21 -35.85 31.90 -12.96
C TYR A 21 -35.19 30.72 -12.23
N ASN A 22 -34.00 30.94 -11.71
CA ASN A 22 -33.33 30.01 -10.80
C ASN A 22 -33.67 30.28 -9.33
N ALA A 23 -33.19 29.38 -8.46
CA ALA A 23 -33.46 29.47 -7.03
C ALA A 23 -32.89 30.74 -6.37
N ALA A 24 -31.83 31.32 -6.94
CA ALA A 24 -31.20 32.53 -6.40
C ALA A 24 -31.87 33.83 -6.87
N GLU A 25 -32.60 33.79 -7.98
CA GLU A 25 -33.29 34.94 -8.58
C GLU A 25 -34.67 35.16 -7.97
N LEU A 26 -35.41 34.08 -7.71
CA LEU A 26 -36.73 34.15 -7.10
C LEU A 26 -36.70 34.74 -5.69
N GLY A 27 -37.83 35.36 -5.29
CA GLY A 27 -38.08 35.70 -3.90
C GLY A 27 -38.02 34.48 -2.99
N THR A 28 -37.80 34.68 -1.69
CA THR A 28 -37.71 33.57 -0.72
C THR A 28 -39.00 32.73 -0.59
N ASP A 29 -40.11 33.27 -1.08
CA ASP A 29 -41.43 32.64 -1.20
C ASP A 29 -41.69 32.02 -2.59
N GLY A 30 -40.71 32.04 -3.49
CA GLY A 30 -40.77 31.45 -4.81
C GLY A 30 -41.57 32.27 -5.83
N THR A 31 -41.75 33.58 -5.59
CA THR A 31 -42.51 34.48 -6.47
C THR A 31 -41.62 35.52 -7.14
N VAL A 32 -42.21 36.19 -8.13
CA VAL A 32 -41.68 37.39 -8.77
C VAL A 32 -42.71 38.51 -8.67
N THR A 33 -42.23 39.74 -8.48
CA THR A 33 -43.10 40.92 -8.43
C THR A 33 -43.60 41.30 -9.82
N ALA A 34 -44.92 41.37 -10.00
CA ALA A 34 -45.56 42.04 -11.13
C ALA A 34 -46.04 43.43 -10.70
N THR A 35 -45.75 44.45 -11.49
CA THR A 35 -46.22 45.83 -11.28
C THR A 35 -47.25 46.21 -12.34
N ILE A 36 -48.42 46.62 -11.88
CA ILE A 36 -49.48 47.18 -12.73
C ILE A 36 -49.43 48.70 -12.59
N ALA A 37 -48.90 49.38 -13.61
CA ALA A 37 -48.92 50.83 -13.65
C ALA A 37 -50.24 51.33 -14.24
N VAL A 38 -50.84 52.32 -13.59
CA VAL A 38 -52.13 52.93 -13.95
C VAL A 38 -51.97 54.41 -14.27
N THR A 39 -50.83 54.77 -14.86
CA THR A 39 -50.48 56.15 -15.20
C THR A 39 -51.54 56.78 -16.11
N GLY A 40 -52.05 57.95 -15.70
CA GLY A 40 -53.10 58.66 -16.43
C GLY A 40 -54.53 58.39 -15.94
N SER A 41 -54.72 57.46 -15.00
CA SER A 41 -55.95 57.30 -14.24
C SER A 41 -56.17 58.43 -13.23
N LYS A 42 -57.39 58.51 -12.68
CA LYS A 42 -57.79 59.41 -11.61
C LYS A 42 -58.13 58.62 -10.35
N ALA A 43 -57.95 59.25 -9.19
CA ALA A 43 -58.40 58.66 -7.94
C ALA A 43 -59.92 58.43 -8.00
N GLY A 44 -60.36 57.21 -7.65
CA GLY A 44 -61.74 56.74 -7.82
C GLY A 44 -61.95 55.84 -9.03
N ASP A 45 -61.09 55.88 -10.06
CA ASP A 45 -61.12 54.88 -11.13
C ASP A 45 -60.86 53.48 -10.55
N THR A 46 -61.37 52.43 -11.20
CA THR A 46 -61.25 51.04 -10.73
C THR A 46 -60.28 50.26 -11.62
N LEU A 47 -59.23 49.72 -11.03
CA LEU A 47 -58.43 48.64 -11.64
C LEU A 47 -59.13 47.31 -11.41
N THR A 48 -59.29 46.52 -12.47
CA THR A 48 -59.61 45.09 -12.37
C THR A 48 -58.43 44.29 -12.90
N TYR A 49 -57.86 43.42 -12.08
CA TYR A 49 -56.80 42.52 -12.53
C TYR A 49 -57.11 41.07 -12.19
N ASN A 50 -56.48 40.17 -12.92
CA ASN A 50 -56.64 38.74 -12.75
C ASN A 50 -55.32 38.02 -13.02
N VAL A 51 -54.98 37.07 -12.17
CA VAL A 51 -53.83 36.17 -12.28
C VAL A 51 -54.36 34.79 -12.67
N ASP A 52 -53.91 34.25 -13.80
CA ASP A 52 -54.24 32.90 -14.30
C ASP A 52 -55.73 32.57 -14.43
N GLY A 53 -56.56 33.57 -14.71
CA GLY A 53 -57.99 33.32 -14.87
C GLY A 53 -58.72 33.07 -13.55
N ALA A 54 -58.07 33.30 -12.40
CA ALA A 54 -58.67 33.31 -11.08
C ALA A 54 -59.80 34.37 -10.97
N THR A 55 -60.37 34.48 -9.77
CA THR A 55 -61.41 35.51 -9.54
C THR A 55 -60.79 36.90 -9.69
N PRO A 56 -61.32 37.77 -10.57
CA PRO A 56 -60.76 39.09 -10.76
C PRO A 56 -60.78 39.91 -9.46
N VAL A 57 -59.66 40.55 -9.16
CA VAL A 57 -59.51 41.47 -8.04
C VAL A 57 -59.81 42.88 -8.54
N THR A 58 -60.61 43.63 -7.78
CA THR A 58 -60.95 45.02 -8.08
C THR A 58 -60.33 45.93 -7.03
N VAL A 59 -59.74 47.03 -7.48
CA VAL A 59 -59.08 48.03 -6.63
C VAL A 59 -59.56 49.41 -7.06
N VAL A 60 -60.15 50.16 -6.13
CA VAL A 60 -60.44 51.58 -6.35
C VAL A 60 -59.16 52.36 -6.15
N LEU A 61 -58.69 53.04 -7.19
CA LEU A 61 -57.39 53.68 -7.22
C LEU A 61 -57.33 54.88 -6.29
N THR A 62 -56.30 54.93 -5.47
CA THR A 62 -55.89 56.08 -4.68
C THR A 62 -54.84 56.89 -5.42
N ALA A 63 -54.47 58.07 -4.87
CA ALA A 63 -53.38 58.85 -5.42
C ALA A 63 -52.02 58.12 -5.34
N ASP A 64 -51.85 57.22 -4.36
CA ASP A 64 -50.61 56.47 -4.16
C ASP A 64 -50.48 55.35 -5.21
N ASP A 65 -51.56 54.62 -5.46
CA ASP A 65 -51.60 53.59 -6.52
C ASP A 65 -51.28 54.18 -7.90
N ILE A 66 -51.72 55.41 -8.17
CA ILE A 66 -51.44 56.10 -9.43
C ILE A 66 -49.97 56.53 -9.53
N ALA A 67 -49.35 56.89 -8.41
CA ALA A 67 -47.96 57.32 -8.37
C ALA A 67 -46.98 56.14 -8.45
N ASN A 68 -47.27 55.03 -7.76
CA ASN A 68 -46.35 53.92 -7.57
C ASN A 68 -46.74 52.66 -8.38
N GLY A 69 -47.97 52.61 -8.91
CA GLY A 69 -48.55 51.38 -9.44
C GLY A 69 -48.98 50.44 -8.31
N ILE A 70 -49.50 49.28 -8.69
CA ILE A 70 -49.89 48.21 -7.78
C ILE A 70 -48.94 47.03 -8.00
N ALA A 71 -48.17 46.69 -6.97
CA ALA A 71 -47.28 45.54 -6.95
C ALA A 71 -48.00 44.31 -6.40
N ILE A 72 -47.85 43.18 -7.08
CA ILE A 72 -48.38 41.88 -6.65
C ILE A 72 -47.29 40.82 -6.84
N GLU A 73 -47.20 39.88 -5.91
CA GLU A 73 -46.34 38.71 -6.06
C GLU A 73 -47.08 37.63 -6.85
N VAL A 74 -46.43 37.10 -7.88
CA VAL A 74 -46.97 36.04 -8.72
C VAL A 74 -46.00 34.88 -8.83
N LEU A 75 -46.54 33.67 -8.96
CA LEU A 75 -45.73 32.48 -9.21
C LEU A 75 -45.12 32.54 -10.63
N PRO A 76 -44.04 31.78 -10.88
CA PRO A 76 -43.54 31.54 -12.23
C PRO A 76 -44.65 31.10 -13.20
N GLU A 77 -44.50 31.46 -14.47
CA GLU A 77 -45.47 31.25 -15.56
C GLU A 77 -46.84 31.95 -15.40
N ALA A 78 -47.09 32.61 -14.27
CA ALA A 78 -48.37 33.27 -14.02
C ALA A 78 -48.61 34.41 -15.03
N LYS A 79 -49.81 34.44 -15.60
CA LYS A 79 -50.28 35.49 -16.49
C LYS A 79 -51.12 36.49 -15.72
N VAL A 80 -50.62 37.71 -15.62
CA VAL A 80 -51.34 38.85 -15.08
C VAL A 80 -52.05 39.57 -16.21
N THR A 81 -53.36 39.79 -16.05
CA THR A 81 -54.19 40.56 -16.97
C THR A 81 -54.82 41.73 -16.22
N ALA A 82 -54.94 42.91 -16.85
CA ALA A 82 -55.46 44.11 -16.21
C ALA A 82 -56.32 44.96 -17.15
N THR A 83 -57.38 45.54 -16.61
CA THR A 83 -58.23 46.56 -17.25
C THR A 83 -58.54 47.68 -16.27
N LEU A 84 -58.80 48.87 -16.78
CA LEU A 84 -59.31 49.99 -15.99
C LEU A 84 -60.76 50.27 -16.35
N SER A 85 -61.56 50.73 -15.38
CA SER A 85 -62.88 51.32 -15.60
C SER A 85 -63.09 52.60 -14.79
N ASP A 86 -63.85 53.56 -15.33
CA ASP A 86 -64.21 54.80 -14.63
C ASP A 86 -65.66 54.76 -14.10
N ASP A 87 -66.05 55.75 -13.31
CA ASP A 87 -67.41 55.89 -12.76
C ASP A 87 -68.50 56.02 -13.84
N ALA A 88 -68.12 56.43 -15.06
CA ALA A 88 -69.02 56.52 -16.21
C ALA A 88 -69.18 55.18 -16.95
N GLY A 89 -68.44 54.14 -16.54
CA GLY A 89 -68.48 52.80 -17.13
C GLY A 89 -67.62 52.63 -18.39
N ASN A 90 -66.74 53.58 -18.71
CA ASN A 90 -65.76 53.39 -19.79
C ASN A 90 -64.72 52.36 -19.35
N THR A 91 -64.30 51.47 -20.25
CA THR A 91 -63.33 50.40 -19.94
C THR A 91 -62.16 50.42 -20.93
N SER A 92 -60.95 50.16 -20.43
CA SER A 92 -59.78 50.01 -21.29
C SER A 92 -59.78 48.65 -22.00
N ALA A 93 -58.98 48.52 -23.05
CA ALA A 93 -58.60 47.21 -23.54
C ALA A 93 -57.80 46.45 -22.45
N PRO A 94 -57.90 45.10 -22.40
CA PRO A 94 -57.08 44.31 -21.51
C PRO A 94 -55.62 44.30 -21.97
N VAL A 95 -54.71 44.40 -21.00
CA VAL A 95 -53.27 44.17 -21.19
C VAL A 95 -52.84 42.96 -20.38
N SER A 96 -51.71 42.35 -20.74
CA SER A 96 -51.18 41.23 -19.99
C SER A 96 -49.67 41.12 -20.06
N ALA A 97 -49.07 40.57 -19.01
CA ALA A 97 -47.71 40.07 -18.99
C ALA A 97 -47.69 38.68 -18.35
N THR A 98 -46.67 37.89 -18.67
CA THR A 98 -46.50 36.53 -18.15
C THR A 98 -45.10 36.44 -17.57
N ALA A 99 -45.00 35.93 -16.35
CA ALA A 99 -43.72 35.64 -15.71
C ALA A 99 -43.00 34.49 -16.44
N PHE A 100 -41.67 34.47 -16.40
CA PHE A 100 -40.93 33.32 -16.91
C PHE A 100 -41.21 32.06 -16.09
N ALA A 101 -40.86 30.90 -16.67
CA ALA A 101 -40.83 29.64 -15.94
C ALA A 101 -39.74 29.67 -14.87
N ALA A 102 -39.73 28.68 -13.97
CA ALA A 102 -38.66 28.51 -13.01
C ALA A 102 -38.12 27.09 -13.03
N ASP A 103 -36.81 26.97 -12.89
CA ASP A 103 -36.10 25.73 -12.56
C ASP A 103 -35.25 26.02 -11.34
N VAL A 104 -35.58 25.42 -10.21
CA VAL A 104 -34.94 25.69 -8.91
C VAL A 104 -34.21 24.47 -8.36
N ASP A 105 -34.20 23.38 -9.10
CA ASP A 105 -33.75 22.07 -8.65
C ASP A 105 -32.45 21.69 -9.36
N ILE A 106 -31.40 21.46 -8.57
CA ILE A 106 -30.14 20.90 -9.07
C ILE A 106 -29.75 19.66 -8.26
N ALA A 107 -29.34 18.60 -8.95
CA ALA A 107 -28.82 17.41 -8.29
C ALA A 107 -27.51 17.72 -7.56
N THR A 108 -27.23 16.99 -6.48
CA THR A 108 -25.92 17.03 -5.80
C THR A 108 -25.10 15.82 -6.23
N PRO A 109 -23.86 16.01 -6.72
CA PRO A 109 -23.04 14.87 -7.10
C PRO A 109 -22.56 14.12 -5.85
N SER A 110 -21.98 12.94 -6.05
CA SER A 110 -21.24 12.22 -5.00
C SER A 110 -19.88 11.77 -5.54
N VAL A 111 -18.90 11.66 -4.65
CA VAL A 111 -17.55 11.21 -5.01
C VAL A 111 -17.22 10.02 -4.13
N THR A 112 -16.78 8.93 -4.75
CA THR A 112 -16.35 7.71 -4.07
C THR A 112 -14.97 7.31 -4.57
N ILE A 113 -14.06 6.98 -3.66
CA ILE A 113 -12.79 6.34 -4.02
C ILE A 113 -13.04 4.83 -4.05
N ALA A 114 -12.46 4.14 -5.04
CA ALA A 114 -12.54 2.69 -5.12
C ALA A 114 -11.96 2.05 -3.86
N ASP A 115 -12.68 1.07 -3.33
CA ASP A 115 -12.25 0.30 -2.19
C ASP A 115 -11.30 -0.81 -2.67
N ILE A 116 -10.01 -0.49 -2.67
CA ILE A 116 -8.91 -1.39 -3.08
C ILE A 116 -7.99 -1.75 -1.90
N ASP A 117 -8.28 -1.22 -0.70
CA ASP A 117 -7.61 -1.54 0.55
C ASP A 117 -8.11 -2.91 1.02
N ALA A 118 -7.35 -3.97 0.73
CA ALA A 118 -7.84 -5.33 0.88
C ALA A 118 -7.72 -5.84 2.32
N ASN A 119 -6.86 -5.23 3.12
CA ASN A 119 -6.63 -5.54 4.53
C ASN A 119 -7.34 -4.58 5.50
N ASP A 120 -8.09 -3.60 4.99
CA ASP A 120 -8.89 -2.61 5.74
C ASP A 120 -8.05 -1.80 6.75
N ASP A 121 -6.78 -1.49 6.42
CA ASP A 121 -5.87 -0.79 7.32
C ASP A 121 -5.79 0.73 7.09
N GLY A 122 -6.42 1.22 6.03
CA GLY A 122 -6.46 2.64 5.65
C GLY A 122 -5.21 3.14 4.92
N VAL A 123 -4.37 2.25 4.39
CA VAL A 123 -3.15 2.55 3.62
C VAL A 123 -3.05 1.60 2.44
N TYR A 124 -2.89 2.12 1.22
CA TYR A 124 -2.68 1.26 0.06
C TYR A 124 -1.25 0.71 0.02
N ASN A 125 -1.14 -0.61 -0.13
CA ASN A 125 0.14 -1.27 -0.37
C ASN A 125 0.46 -1.40 -1.86
N ALA A 126 1.67 -1.90 -2.16
CA ALA A 126 2.16 -2.04 -3.52
C ALA A 126 1.31 -3.01 -4.38
N ALA A 127 0.64 -3.98 -3.77
CA ALA A 127 -0.19 -4.96 -4.46
C ALA A 127 -1.63 -4.49 -4.71
N GLU A 128 -2.10 -3.53 -3.91
CA GLU A 128 -3.45 -2.95 -3.99
C GLU A 128 -3.53 -1.83 -5.02
N LEU A 129 -2.52 -0.96 -5.08
CA LEU A 129 -2.47 0.11 -6.06
C LEU A 129 -2.44 -0.41 -7.50
N GLY A 130 -3.02 0.38 -8.41
CA GLY A 130 -2.82 0.18 -9.84
C GLY A 130 -1.34 0.20 -10.20
N THR A 131 -0.95 -0.43 -11.32
CA THR A 131 0.46 -0.49 -11.76
C THR A 131 1.09 0.89 -12.04
N ASP A 132 0.26 1.91 -12.18
CA ASP A 132 0.64 3.31 -12.33
C ASP A 132 0.68 4.09 -11.00
N GLY A 133 0.44 3.42 -9.87
CA GLY A 133 0.46 4.00 -8.52
C GLY A 133 -0.78 4.83 -8.19
N THR A 134 -1.90 4.59 -8.88
CA THR A 134 -3.15 5.35 -8.70
C THR A 134 -4.31 4.50 -8.19
N VAL A 135 -5.36 5.18 -7.74
CA VAL A 135 -6.66 4.61 -7.38
C VAL A 135 -7.77 5.34 -8.14
N THR A 136 -8.80 4.60 -8.57
CA THR A 136 -9.94 5.18 -9.26
C THR A 136 -10.84 5.93 -8.28
N ALA A 137 -11.13 7.20 -8.57
CA ALA A 137 -12.22 7.96 -7.99
C ALA A 137 -13.39 8.04 -8.99
N THR A 138 -14.60 7.76 -8.53
CA THR A 138 -15.83 7.86 -9.33
C THR A 138 -16.69 9.00 -8.82
N ILE A 139 -17.05 9.91 -9.72
CA ILE A 139 -18.01 10.98 -9.49
C ILE A 139 -19.35 10.55 -10.06
N ALA A 140 -20.30 10.20 -9.20
CA ALA A 140 -21.66 9.89 -9.62
C ALA A 140 -22.53 11.15 -9.62
N VAL A 141 -23.26 11.33 -10.72
CA VAL A 141 -24.11 12.51 -11.00
C VAL A 141 -25.58 12.09 -11.16
N THR A 142 -26.01 11.12 -10.35
CA THR A 142 -27.37 10.59 -10.41
C THR A 142 -28.39 11.69 -10.12
N GLY A 143 -29.42 11.79 -10.98
CA GLY A 143 -30.47 12.80 -10.88
C GLY A 143 -30.21 14.06 -11.72
N SER A 144 -29.01 14.21 -12.29
CA SER A 144 -28.74 15.25 -13.29
C SER A 144 -29.49 15.02 -14.60
N LYS A 145 -29.64 16.09 -15.37
CA LYS A 145 -30.16 16.10 -16.75
C LYS A 145 -28.97 16.16 -17.72
N ALA A 146 -29.16 15.64 -18.94
CA ALA A 146 -28.15 15.82 -19.98
C ALA A 146 -28.08 17.31 -20.37
N GLY A 147 -26.87 17.87 -20.43
CA GLY A 147 -26.65 19.31 -20.56
C GLY A 147 -26.16 19.98 -19.27
N ASP A 148 -26.52 19.44 -18.10
CA ASP A 148 -25.95 19.89 -16.83
C ASP A 148 -24.41 19.81 -16.87
N THR A 149 -23.73 20.68 -16.14
CA THR A 149 -22.27 20.75 -16.10
C THR A 149 -21.75 20.24 -14.75
N LEU A 150 -20.92 19.20 -14.80
CA LEU A 150 -20.04 18.83 -13.68
C LEU A 150 -18.79 19.69 -13.72
N THR A 151 -18.44 20.28 -12.57
CA THR A 151 -17.11 20.86 -12.33
C THR A 151 -16.45 20.07 -11.22
N TYR A 152 -15.25 19.53 -11.46
CA TYR A 152 -14.47 18.84 -10.44
C TYR A 152 -13.02 19.31 -10.40
N ASN A 153 -12.35 18.99 -9.30
CA ASN A 153 -10.98 19.41 -9.02
C ASN A 153 -10.27 18.30 -8.22
N VAL A 154 -8.99 18.07 -8.51
CA VAL A 154 -8.11 17.19 -7.73
C VAL A 154 -7.00 18.05 -7.13
N ASP A 155 -6.86 18.05 -5.80
CA ASP A 155 -5.82 18.74 -5.03
C ASP A 155 -5.67 20.26 -5.28
N GLY A 156 -6.77 20.93 -5.61
CA GLY A 156 -6.75 22.36 -5.89
C GLY A 156 -6.09 22.71 -7.23
N ALA A 157 -5.91 21.74 -8.13
CA ALA A 157 -5.46 21.95 -9.50
C ALA A 157 -6.47 22.80 -10.30
N THR A 158 -6.23 23.02 -11.59
CA THR A 158 -7.22 23.70 -12.44
C THR A 158 -8.52 22.87 -12.48
N PRO A 159 -9.70 23.45 -12.17
CA PRO A 159 -10.96 22.74 -12.27
C PRO A 159 -11.20 22.22 -13.69
N VAL A 160 -11.74 21.02 -13.79
CA VAL A 160 -12.19 20.39 -15.04
C VAL A 160 -13.69 20.49 -15.12
N THR A 161 -14.20 20.94 -16.26
CA THR A 161 -15.63 21.03 -16.54
C THR A 161 -16.05 19.99 -17.57
N VAL A 162 -17.19 19.35 -17.34
CA VAL A 162 -17.75 18.31 -18.19
C VAL A 162 -19.24 18.58 -18.36
N VAL A 163 -19.68 18.77 -19.59
CA VAL A 163 -21.12 18.80 -19.94
C VAL A 163 -21.61 17.36 -19.97
N LEU A 164 -22.59 17.04 -19.14
CA LEU A 164 -23.04 15.68 -18.90
C LEU A 164 -23.82 15.13 -20.09
N THR A 165 -23.41 13.94 -20.51
CA THR A 165 -24.16 13.10 -21.44
C THR A 165 -25.03 12.09 -20.69
N ALA A 166 -25.92 11.40 -21.41
CA ALA A 166 -26.71 10.31 -20.83
C ALA A 166 -25.82 9.17 -20.28
N ASP A 167 -24.67 8.92 -20.90
CA ASP A 167 -23.74 7.86 -20.46
C ASP A 167 -23.02 8.25 -19.17
N ASP A 168 -22.63 9.52 -19.02
CA ASP A 168 -22.03 10.03 -17.78
C ASP A 168 -23.03 9.95 -16.61
N ILE A 169 -24.31 10.24 -16.86
CA ILE A 169 -25.36 10.14 -15.84
C ILE A 169 -25.60 8.69 -15.42
N ALA A 170 -25.51 7.75 -16.37
CA ALA A 170 -25.73 6.33 -16.10
C ALA A 170 -24.55 5.68 -15.35
N ASN A 171 -23.31 6.06 -15.68
CA ASN A 171 -22.10 5.36 -15.22
C ASN A 171 -21.24 6.18 -14.25
N GLY A 172 -21.49 7.48 -14.13
CA GLY A 172 -20.58 8.42 -13.48
C GLY A 172 -19.33 8.70 -14.31
N ILE A 173 -18.44 9.51 -13.75
CA ILE A 173 -17.16 9.87 -14.36
C ILE A 173 -16.06 9.30 -13.49
N ALA A 174 -15.27 8.39 -14.05
CA ALA A 174 -14.11 7.78 -13.39
C ALA A 174 -12.83 8.56 -13.73
N ILE A 175 -12.01 8.82 -12.72
CA ILE A 175 -10.70 9.47 -12.83
C ILE A 175 -9.69 8.72 -11.97
N GLU A 176 -8.45 8.60 -12.43
CA GLU A 176 -7.37 8.05 -11.62
C GLU A 176 -6.72 9.17 -10.79
N VAL A 177 -6.53 8.90 -9.50
CA VAL A 177 -5.92 9.85 -8.57
C VAL A 177 -4.79 9.20 -7.79
N LEU A 178 -3.81 10.00 -7.39
CA LEU A 178 -2.73 9.52 -6.52
C LEU A 178 -3.26 9.30 -5.09
N PRO A 179 -2.55 8.50 -4.27
CA PRO A 179 -2.78 8.44 -2.83
C PRO A 179 -2.85 9.84 -2.20
N GLU A 180 -3.66 9.97 -1.15
CA GLU A 180 -3.98 11.22 -0.43
C GLU A 180 -4.66 12.32 -1.25
N ALA A 181 -4.88 12.13 -2.55
CA ALA A 181 -5.51 13.14 -3.39
C ALA A 181 -6.96 13.38 -2.96
N LYS A 182 -7.33 14.66 -2.87
CA LYS A 182 -8.69 15.11 -2.59
C LYS A 182 -9.39 15.51 -3.87
N VAL A 183 -10.49 14.82 -4.17
CA VAL A 183 -11.40 15.14 -5.27
C VAL A 183 -12.56 15.96 -4.71
N THR A 184 -12.85 17.11 -5.32
CA THR A 184 -14.04 17.92 -5.03
C THR A 184 -14.90 18.09 -6.28
N ALA A 185 -16.23 18.12 -6.13
CA ALA A 185 -17.15 18.21 -7.26
C ALA A 185 -18.37 19.08 -6.95
N THR A 186 -18.90 19.76 -7.98
CA THR A 186 -20.16 20.52 -8.00
C THR A 186 -20.87 20.34 -9.34
N LEU A 187 -22.19 20.37 -9.33
CA LEU A 187 -23.02 20.46 -10.53
C LEU A 187 -23.61 21.87 -10.69
N SER A 188 -23.80 22.27 -11.94
CA SER A 188 -24.63 23.42 -12.33
C SER A 188 -25.51 23.07 -13.53
N ASP A 189 -26.67 23.71 -13.67
CA ASP A 189 -27.55 23.58 -14.84
C ASP A 189 -27.57 24.85 -15.70
N ASP A 190 -28.35 24.81 -16.79
CA ASP A 190 -28.52 25.93 -17.71
C ASP A 190 -29.24 27.13 -17.06
N ALA A 191 -30.13 26.87 -16.08
CA ALA A 191 -30.80 27.90 -15.29
C ALA A 191 -29.82 28.65 -14.36
N GLY A 192 -28.61 28.12 -14.14
CA GLY A 192 -27.61 28.70 -13.26
C GLY A 192 -27.72 28.25 -11.80
N ASN A 193 -28.56 27.25 -11.49
CA ASN A 193 -28.53 26.62 -10.17
C ASN A 193 -27.19 25.91 -9.97
N THR A 194 -26.64 25.94 -8.75
CA THR A 194 -25.39 25.26 -8.42
C THR A 194 -25.54 24.46 -7.14
N SER A 195 -25.12 23.20 -7.17
CA SER A 195 -25.13 22.31 -5.99
C SER A 195 -24.08 22.72 -4.95
N ALA A 196 -24.26 22.30 -3.70
CA ALA A 196 -23.19 22.37 -2.71
C ALA A 196 -21.99 21.48 -3.13
N PRO A 197 -20.74 21.88 -2.81
CA PRO A 197 -19.57 21.07 -3.12
C PRO A 197 -19.52 19.80 -2.26
N VAL A 198 -19.13 18.70 -2.88
CA VAL A 198 -18.83 17.43 -2.21
C VAL A 198 -17.37 17.06 -2.38
N SER A 199 -16.84 16.16 -1.54
CA SER A 199 -15.47 15.70 -1.68
C SER A 199 -15.22 14.32 -1.10
N ALA A 200 -14.23 13.63 -1.65
CA ALA A 200 -13.61 12.44 -1.07
C ALA A 200 -12.08 12.54 -1.17
N THR A 201 -11.37 11.80 -0.32
CA THR A 201 -9.90 11.77 -0.28
C THR A 201 -9.46 10.32 -0.31
N ALA A 202 -8.52 10.01 -1.20
CA ALA A 202 -7.89 8.69 -1.26
C ALA A 202 -7.05 8.44 0.01
N PHE A 203 -6.88 7.17 0.39
CA PHE A 203 -5.96 6.83 1.46
C PHE A 203 -4.51 7.14 1.10
N ALA A 204 -3.64 7.18 2.11
CA ALA A 204 -2.21 7.22 1.91
C ALA A 204 -1.71 5.90 1.31
N ALA A 205 -0.45 5.87 0.89
CA ALA A 205 0.19 4.64 0.42
C ALA A 205 1.53 4.41 1.11
N ASP A 206 1.82 3.16 1.42
CA ASP A 206 3.15 2.65 1.76
C ASP A 206 3.43 1.47 0.84
N VAL A 207 4.35 1.64 -0.09
CA VAL A 207 4.64 0.65 -1.15
C VAL A 207 6.04 0.03 -0.99
N ASP A 208 6.75 0.41 0.07
CA ASP A 208 8.16 0.09 0.25
C ASP A 208 8.35 -0.86 1.43
N ILE A 209 8.97 -2.00 1.17
CA ILE A 209 9.41 -2.95 2.21
C ILE A 209 10.89 -3.26 2.05
N ALA A 210 11.62 -3.26 3.16
CA ALA A 210 13.01 -3.67 3.17
C ALA A 210 13.14 -5.16 2.83
N THR A 211 14.26 -5.56 2.23
CA THR A 211 14.59 -6.97 2.01
C THR A 211 15.61 -7.40 3.06
N PRO A 212 15.38 -8.50 3.81
CA PRO A 212 16.35 -8.95 4.79
C PRO A 212 17.58 -9.55 4.09
N SER A 213 18.65 -9.80 4.83
CA SER A 213 19.76 -10.64 4.40
C SER A 213 20.04 -11.72 5.43
N VAL A 214 20.60 -12.84 4.96
CA VAL A 214 21.00 -13.95 5.83
C VAL A 214 22.47 -14.22 5.59
N THR A 215 23.25 -14.28 6.66
CA THR A 215 24.68 -14.59 6.63
C THR A 215 24.98 -15.70 7.62
N ILE A 216 25.72 -16.71 7.20
CA ILE A 216 26.29 -17.71 8.11
C ILE A 216 27.62 -17.16 8.62
N ALA A 217 27.89 -17.34 9.92
CA ALA A 217 29.15 -16.93 10.50
C ALA A 217 30.32 -17.62 9.80
N ASP A 218 31.35 -16.83 9.51
CA ASP A 218 32.58 -17.30 8.90
C ASP A 218 33.47 -17.89 10.01
N ILE A 219 33.27 -19.19 10.26
CA ILE A 219 34.00 -19.97 11.28
C ILE A 219 34.89 -21.06 10.65
N ASP A 220 34.83 -21.22 9.34
CA ASP A 220 35.70 -22.09 8.55
C ASP A 220 37.08 -21.41 8.50
N ALA A 221 37.98 -21.82 9.38
CA ALA A 221 39.23 -21.10 9.61
C ALA A 221 40.31 -21.43 8.58
N ASN A 222 40.14 -22.55 7.87
CA ASN A 222 41.06 -23.03 6.83
C ASN A 222 40.53 -22.77 5.40
N ASP A 223 39.33 -22.19 5.25
CA ASP A 223 38.66 -21.83 4.00
C ASP A 223 38.45 -23.03 3.05
N ASP A 224 38.17 -24.22 3.59
CA ASP A 224 38.00 -25.45 2.78
C ASP A 224 36.53 -25.81 2.46
N GLY A 225 35.57 -25.11 3.07
CA GLY A 225 34.14 -25.27 2.85
C GLY A 225 33.50 -26.41 3.66
N VAL A 226 34.15 -26.92 4.70
CA VAL A 226 33.64 -27.92 5.64
C VAL A 226 34.01 -27.50 7.06
N TYR A 227 33.06 -27.58 8.00
CA TYR A 227 33.36 -27.28 9.40
C TYR A 227 33.94 -28.49 10.11
N ASN A 228 35.06 -28.31 10.80
CA ASN A 228 35.60 -29.29 11.72
C ASN A 228 35.05 -29.13 13.16
N ALA A 229 35.39 -30.08 14.03
CA ALA A 229 34.94 -30.08 15.42
C ALA A 229 35.48 -28.91 16.26
N ALA A 230 36.58 -28.28 15.85
CA ALA A 230 37.17 -27.13 16.56
C ALA A 230 36.54 -25.79 16.14
N GLU A 231 35.98 -25.72 14.94
CA GLU A 231 35.33 -24.54 14.38
C GLU A 231 33.89 -24.40 14.84
N LEU A 232 33.16 -25.53 14.90
CA LEU A 232 31.78 -25.56 15.37
C LEU A 232 31.65 -25.13 16.84
N GLY A 233 30.48 -24.59 17.17
CA GLY A 233 30.07 -24.41 18.57
C GLY A 233 30.10 -25.72 19.34
N THR A 234 30.19 -25.66 20.67
CA THR A 234 30.22 -26.86 21.53
C THR A 234 28.97 -27.75 21.42
N ASP A 235 27.88 -27.19 20.89
CA ASP A 235 26.61 -27.82 20.56
C ASP A 235 26.53 -28.32 19.11
N GLY A 236 27.61 -28.19 18.33
CA GLY A 236 27.71 -28.67 16.95
C GLY A 236 27.00 -27.77 15.93
N THR A 237 26.77 -26.51 16.26
CA THR A 237 26.07 -25.54 15.38
C THR A 237 27.00 -24.43 14.91
N VAL A 238 26.51 -23.69 13.92
CA VAL A 238 27.05 -22.41 13.48
C VAL A 238 25.98 -21.33 13.60
N THR A 239 26.39 -20.12 13.96
CA THR A 239 25.47 -18.98 14.02
C THR A 239 25.10 -18.51 12.61
N ALA A 240 23.81 -18.46 12.31
CA ALA A 240 23.26 -17.68 11.20
C ALA A 240 22.71 -16.35 11.74
N THR A 241 23.05 -15.24 11.08
CA THR A 241 22.51 -13.91 11.40
C THR A 241 21.60 -13.45 10.28
N ILE A 242 20.38 -13.04 10.66
CA ILE A 242 19.43 -12.40 9.75
C ILE A 242 19.47 -10.90 10.02
N ALA A 243 19.99 -10.12 9.07
CA ALA A 243 19.98 -8.67 9.15
C ALA A 243 18.72 -8.11 8.49
N VAL A 244 18.10 -7.11 9.14
CA VAL A 244 16.84 -6.48 8.73
C VAL A 244 17.03 -4.96 8.54
N THR A 245 18.21 -4.58 8.04
CA THR A 245 18.58 -3.18 7.82
C THR A 245 17.57 -2.49 6.90
N GLY A 246 17.06 -1.34 7.33
CA GLY A 246 16.07 -0.56 6.58
C GLY A 246 14.62 -0.84 6.97
N SER A 247 14.36 -1.87 7.78
CA SER A 247 13.05 -2.08 8.41
C SER A 247 12.71 -1.00 9.44
N LYS A 248 11.42 -0.87 9.72
CA LYS A 248 10.86 -0.05 10.80
C LYS A 248 10.54 -0.95 12.00
N ALA A 249 10.56 -0.38 13.21
CA ALA A 249 10.08 -1.12 14.38
C ALA A 249 8.57 -1.36 14.24
N GLY A 250 8.13 -2.60 14.46
CA GLY A 250 6.76 -3.04 14.13
C GLY A 250 6.69 -3.96 12.92
N ASP A 251 7.61 -3.83 11.95
CA ASP A 251 7.73 -4.77 10.83
C ASP A 251 7.92 -6.20 11.35
N THR A 252 7.47 -7.19 10.57
CA THR A 252 7.55 -8.60 10.93
C THR A 252 8.58 -9.33 10.08
N LEU A 253 9.60 -9.91 10.72
CA LEU A 253 10.44 -10.92 10.11
C LEU A 253 9.74 -12.28 10.20
N THR A 254 9.68 -12.99 9.08
CA THR A 254 9.33 -14.41 9.05
C THR A 254 10.52 -15.19 8.52
N TYR A 255 10.99 -16.19 9.26
CA TYR A 255 12.09 -17.06 8.82
C TYR A 255 11.80 -18.54 9.06
N ASN A 256 12.46 -19.41 8.32
CA ASN A 256 12.46 -20.86 8.56
C ASN A 256 13.86 -21.45 8.42
N VAL A 257 14.03 -22.64 8.98
CA VAL A 257 15.23 -23.48 8.82
C VAL A 257 14.78 -24.82 8.25
N ASP A 258 15.35 -25.22 7.11
CA ASP A 258 15.06 -26.49 6.42
C ASP A 258 13.58 -26.77 6.13
N GLY A 259 12.79 -25.72 5.88
CA GLY A 259 11.36 -25.88 5.61
C GLY A 259 10.53 -26.25 6.84
N ALA A 260 11.09 -26.15 8.04
CA ALA A 260 10.35 -26.26 9.29
C ALA A 260 9.26 -25.17 9.41
N THR A 261 8.45 -25.26 10.47
CA THR A 261 7.42 -24.26 10.76
C THR A 261 8.04 -22.87 10.83
N PRO A 262 7.53 -21.88 10.06
CA PRO A 262 8.05 -20.53 10.10
C PRO A 262 7.96 -19.92 11.50
N VAL A 263 9.00 -19.18 11.88
CA VAL A 263 9.06 -18.37 13.08
C VAL A 263 8.82 -16.91 12.67
N THR A 264 7.93 -16.24 13.39
CA THR A 264 7.64 -14.82 13.18
C THR A 264 8.18 -14.00 14.35
N VAL A 265 8.78 -12.85 14.02
CA VAL A 265 9.35 -11.91 14.98
C VAL A 265 8.92 -10.51 14.61
N VAL A 266 8.20 -9.84 15.51
CA VAL A 266 7.92 -8.40 15.39
C VAL A 266 9.17 -7.65 15.79
N LEU A 267 9.71 -6.86 14.86
CA LEU A 267 11.01 -6.23 14.99
C LEU A 267 10.99 -5.09 16.00
N THR A 268 11.94 -5.15 16.93
CA THR A 268 12.28 -4.05 17.82
C THR A 268 13.44 -3.23 17.26
N ALA A 269 13.73 -2.08 17.88
CA ALA A 269 14.89 -1.28 17.51
C ALA A 269 16.23 -2.03 17.72
N ASP A 270 16.29 -2.98 18.65
CA ASP A 270 17.50 -3.77 18.91
C ASP A 270 17.71 -4.82 17.80
N ASP A 271 16.64 -5.49 17.38
CA ASP A 271 16.69 -6.43 16.24
C ASP A 271 17.13 -5.73 14.95
N ILE A 272 16.68 -4.50 14.72
CA ILE A 272 17.08 -3.71 13.54
C ILE A 272 18.56 -3.31 13.61
N ALA A 273 19.08 -3.02 14.80
CA ALA A 273 20.46 -2.61 14.99
C ALA A 273 21.45 -3.79 14.91
N ASN A 274 21.08 -4.94 15.48
CA ASN A 274 21.99 -6.07 15.68
C ASN A 274 21.70 -7.28 14.77
N GLY A 275 20.53 -7.32 14.13
CA GLY A 275 20.02 -8.52 13.47
C GLY A 275 19.55 -9.57 14.47
N ILE A 276 19.06 -10.69 13.93
CA ILE A 276 18.58 -11.82 14.71
C ILE A 276 19.52 -13.00 14.48
N ALA A 277 20.20 -13.43 15.55
CA ALA A 277 21.10 -14.57 15.54
C ALA A 277 20.36 -15.85 15.92
N ILE A 278 20.58 -16.91 15.14
CA ILE A 278 20.05 -18.25 15.38
C ILE A 278 21.16 -19.28 15.17
N GLU A 279 21.17 -20.32 16.01
CA GLU A 279 22.08 -21.45 15.83
C GLU A 279 21.46 -22.47 14.89
N VAL A 280 22.22 -22.88 13.88
CA VAL A 280 21.78 -23.87 12.89
C VAL A 280 22.80 -24.99 12.76
N LEU A 281 22.31 -26.19 12.44
CA LEU A 281 23.17 -27.32 12.14
C LEU A 281 23.92 -27.10 10.80
N PRO A 282 25.03 -27.81 10.59
CA PRO A 282 25.66 -27.91 9.27
C PRO A 282 24.64 -28.29 8.18
N GLU A 283 24.86 -27.79 6.97
CA GLU A 283 23.99 -27.92 5.80
C GLU A 283 22.58 -27.30 5.92
N ALA A 284 22.21 -26.75 7.08
CA ALA A 284 20.90 -26.15 7.26
C ALA A 284 20.72 -24.92 6.37
N LYS A 285 19.56 -24.83 5.71
CA LYS A 285 19.16 -23.68 4.91
C LYS A 285 18.21 -22.79 5.69
N VAL A 286 18.62 -21.55 5.90
CA VAL A 286 17.80 -20.50 6.49
C VAL A 286 17.16 -19.68 5.37
N THR A 287 15.84 -19.50 5.41
CA THR A 287 15.11 -18.62 4.47
C THR A 287 14.35 -17.56 5.25
N ALA A 288 14.34 -16.31 4.78
CA ALA A 288 13.73 -15.18 5.48
C ALA A 288 12.97 -14.23 4.53
N THR A 289 11.90 -13.62 5.04
CA THR A 289 11.10 -12.56 4.40
C THR A 289 10.71 -11.50 5.43
N LEU A 290 10.51 -10.26 5.00
CA LEU A 290 9.91 -9.19 5.82
C LEU A 290 8.50 -8.87 5.34
N SER A 291 7.66 -8.44 6.27
CA SER A 291 6.39 -7.77 5.98
C SER A 291 6.17 -6.56 6.89
N ASP A 292 5.42 -5.57 6.43
CA ASP A 292 5.06 -4.38 7.23
C ASP A 292 3.56 -4.36 7.57
N ASP A 293 3.14 -3.31 8.28
CA ASP A 293 1.75 -3.08 8.69
C ASP A 293 0.81 -2.82 7.49
N ALA A 294 1.32 -2.25 6.39
CA ALA A 294 0.56 -2.05 5.16
C ALA A 294 0.32 -3.37 4.38
N GLY A 295 1.03 -4.45 4.77
CA GLY A 295 0.94 -5.76 4.12
C GLY A 295 1.90 -5.95 2.95
N ASN A 296 2.85 -5.05 2.72
CA ASN A 296 3.93 -5.30 1.76
C ASN A 296 4.77 -6.48 2.24
N THR A 297 5.25 -7.32 1.31
CA THR A 297 6.11 -8.47 1.63
C THR A 297 7.34 -8.49 0.74
N SER A 298 8.52 -8.67 1.33
CA SER A 298 9.77 -8.75 0.59
C SER A 298 9.88 -10.07 -0.19
N ALA A 299 10.76 -10.10 -1.20
CA ALA A 299 11.19 -11.37 -1.76
C ALA A 299 11.90 -12.22 -0.69
N PRO A 300 11.80 -13.56 -0.76
CA PRO A 300 12.53 -14.44 0.13
C PRO A 300 14.02 -14.43 -0.20
N VAL A 301 14.85 -14.42 0.84
CA VAL A 301 16.30 -14.60 0.78
C VAL A 301 16.71 -15.85 1.53
N SER A 302 17.86 -16.43 1.21
CA SER A 302 18.35 -17.61 1.92
C SER A 302 19.87 -17.74 1.94
N ALA A 303 20.38 -18.38 2.98
CA ALA A 303 21.76 -18.85 3.07
C ALA A 303 21.79 -20.29 3.60
N THR A 304 22.85 -21.04 3.30
CA THR A 304 23.03 -22.43 3.72
C THR A 304 24.38 -22.56 4.39
N ALA A 305 24.40 -23.19 5.57
CA ALA A 305 25.62 -23.50 6.29
C ALA A 305 26.45 -24.55 5.52
N PHE A 306 27.77 -24.54 5.68
CA PHE A 306 28.60 -25.61 5.13
C PHE A 306 28.30 -26.96 5.79
N ALA A 307 28.75 -28.03 5.14
CA ALA A 307 28.76 -29.35 5.74
C ALA A 307 29.75 -29.39 6.91
N ALA A 308 29.70 -30.45 7.71
CA ALA A 308 30.67 -30.65 8.78
C ALA A 308 31.26 -32.06 8.75
N ASP A 309 32.52 -32.13 9.18
CA ASP A 309 33.28 -33.35 9.38
C ASP A 309 33.93 -33.30 10.77
N VAL A 310 33.32 -34.01 11.71
CA VAL A 310 33.74 -33.99 13.12
C VAL A 310 34.29 -35.33 13.59
N ASP A 311 34.28 -36.32 12.70
CA ASP A 311 34.62 -37.70 13.02
C ASP A 311 36.10 -37.94 12.74
N ILE A 312 36.90 -38.00 13.80
CA ILE A 312 38.32 -38.34 13.68
C ILE A 312 38.64 -39.74 14.18
N ALA A 313 39.34 -40.52 13.35
CA ALA A 313 39.79 -41.85 13.77
C ALA A 313 40.84 -41.76 14.90
N THR A 314 40.91 -42.81 15.71
CA THR A 314 41.96 -42.92 16.73
C THR A 314 43.06 -43.83 16.20
N PRO A 315 44.31 -43.36 16.07
CA PRO A 315 45.39 -44.22 15.61
C PRO A 315 45.73 -45.27 16.68
N SER A 316 46.12 -46.47 16.24
CA SER A 316 46.63 -47.52 17.13
C SER A 316 48.02 -47.95 16.70
N VAL A 317 48.86 -48.31 17.67
CA VAL A 317 50.23 -48.76 17.39
C VAL A 317 50.36 -50.22 17.77
N THR A 318 50.85 -51.03 16.84
CA THR A 318 51.22 -52.43 17.06
C THR A 318 52.71 -52.60 16.78
N ILE A 319 53.41 -53.38 17.61
CA ILE A 319 54.79 -53.78 17.34
C ILE A 319 54.75 -55.14 16.66
N ALA A 320 55.59 -55.33 15.65
CA ALA A 320 55.71 -56.62 14.97
C ALA A 320 56.13 -57.69 15.99
N ASP A 321 55.40 -58.80 15.99
CA ASP A 321 55.75 -59.96 16.80
C ASP A 321 56.89 -60.73 16.12
N ILE A 322 58.12 -60.42 16.55
CA ILE A 322 59.35 -61.01 16.04
C ILE A 322 60.07 -61.83 17.11
N ASP A 323 59.46 -62.00 18.29
CA ASP A 323 59.98 -62.88 19.34
C ASP A 323 59.74 -64.33 18.93
N ALA A 324 60.69 -64.90 18.19
CA ALA A 324 60.57 -66.23 17.63
C ALA A 324 60.52 -67.33 18.72
N ASN A 325 60.86 -67.00 19.96
CA ASN A 325 61.00 -67.96 21.05
C ASN A 325 60.00 -67.72 22.21
N ASP A 326 59.16 -66.68 22.12
CA ASP A 326 58.12 -66.28 23.07
C ASP A 326 58.63 -66.08 24.52
N ASP A 327 59.88 -65.65 24.73
CA ASP A 327 60.43 -65.36 26.07
C ASP A 327 60.17 -63.93 26.57
N GLY A 328 59.59 -63.09 25.71
CA GLY A 328 59.23 -61.71 25.99
C GLY A 328 60.40 -60.72 25.86
N VAL A 329 61.53 -61.12 25.27
CA VAL A 329 62.72 -60.26 25.08
C VAL A 329 63.29 -60.42 23.67
N TYR A 330 63.38 -59.30 22.94
CA TYR A 330 64.03 -59.32 21.63
C TYR A 330 65.55 -59.48 21.73
N ASN A 331 66.11 -60.46 21.03
CA ASN A 331 67.54 -60.68 20.90
C ASN A 331 68.09 -60.21 19.54
N ALA A 332 69.42 -60.21 19.40
CA ALA A 332 70.09 -59.71 18.19
C ALA A 332 69.84 -60.54 16.92
N ALA A 333 69.32 -61.77 17.04
CA ALA A 333 68.91 -62.59 15.89
C ALA A 333 67.46 -62.31 15.46
N GLU A 334 66.64 -61.73 16.35
CA GLU A 334 65.24 -61.37 16.10
C GLU A 334 65.12 -59.93 15.59
N LEU A 335 65.93 -59.01 16.13
CA LEU A 335 65.95 -57.60 15.71
C LEU A 335 66.50 -57.41 14.29
N GLY A 336 66.13 -56.28 13.69
CA GLY A 336 66.76 -55.77 12.47
C GLY A 336 68.28 -55.61 12.63
N THR A 337 69.00 -55.55 11.51
CA THR A 337 70.48 -55.42 11.52
C THR A 337 70.99 -54.13 12.17
N ASP A 338 70.11 -53.15 12.32
CA ASP A 338 70.26 -51.86 13.01
C ASP A 338 69.75 -51.87 14.46
N GLY A 339 69.24 -53.01 14.94
CA GLY A 339 68.76 -53.18 16.31
C GLY A 339 67.34 -52.69 16.57
N THR A 340 66.55 -52.47 15.51
CA THR A 340 65.16 -52.01 15.62
C THR A 340 64.15 -53.14 15.42
N VAL A 341 62.90 -52.84 15.75
CA VAL A 341 61.71 -53.60 15.41
C VAL A 341 60.73 -52.70 14.68
N THR A 342 60.01 -53.26 13.70
CA THR A 342 58.94 -52.54 13.01
C THR A 342 57.74 -52.32 13.93
N ALA A 343 57.32 -51.08 14.09
CA ALA A 343 56.01 -50.71 14.61
C ALA A 343 55.10 -50.28 13.45
N THR A 344 53.84 -50.66 13.50
CA THR A 344 52.81 -50.22 12.55
C THR A 344 51.82 -49.32 13.26
N ILE A 345 51.64 -48.10 12.74
CA ILE A 345 50.59 -47.18 13.16
C ILE A 345 49.39 -47.40 12.23
N ALA A 346 48.35 -48.06 12.73
CA ALA A 346 47.10 -48.24 12.01
C ALA A 346 46.19 -47.01 12.21
N VAL A 347 45.72 -46.46 11.10
CA VAL A 347 44.86 -45.27 11.01
C VAL A 347 43.50 -45.63 10.37
N THR A 348 43.01 -46.84 10.64
CA THR A 348 41.76 -47.33 10.07
C THR A 348 40.59 -46.43 10.46
N GLY A 349 39.84 -45.98 9.46
CA GLY A 349 38.72 -45.04 9.63
C GLY A 349 39.07 -43.59 9.26
N SER A 350 40.35 -43.26 9.08
CA SER A 350 40.78 -41.98 8.50
C SER A 350 40.44 -41.85 7.02
N LYS A 351 40.45 -40.61 6.53
CA LYS A 351 40.33 -40.27 5.10
C LYS A 351 41.70 -39.89 4.53
N ALA A 352 41.80 -39.94 3.21
CA ALA A 352 43.01 -39.53 2.53
C ALA A 352 43.03 -38.00 2.49
N GLY A 353 44.07 -37.38 3.05
CA GLY A 353 44.07 -35.95 3.37
C GLY A 353 44.35 -35.71 4.85
N ASP A 354 43.76 -36.52 5.74
CA ASP A 354 44.01 -36.50 7.19
C ASP A 354 45.51 -36.47 7.50
N THR A 355 45.87 -35.87 8.61
CA THR A 355 47.26 -35.75 9.02
C THR A 355 47.55 -36.59 10.26
N LEU A 356 48.44 -37.57 10.14
CA LEU A 356 49.03 -38.28 11.27
C LEU A 356 50.23 -37.52 11.81
N THR A 357 50.24 -37.24 13.10
CA THR A 357 51.44 -36.81 13.82
C THR A 357 51.84 -37.88 14.82
N TYR A 358 53.07 -38.39 14.71
CA TYR A 358 53.60 -39.39 15.65
C TYR A 358 54.95 -38.96 16.23
N ASN A 359 55.29 -39.55 17.38
CA ASN A 359 56.52 -39.30 18.12
C ASN A 359 57.04 -40.62 18.70
N VAL A 360 58.35 -40.83 18.64
CA VAL A 360 59.07 -41.96 19.24
C VAL A 360 59.96 -41.42 20.36
N ASP A 361 59.74 -41.89 21.60
CA ASP A 361 60.53 -41.54 22.80
C ASP A 361 60.68 -40.04 23.10
N GLY A 362 59.72 -39.21 22.66
CA GLY A 362 59.75 -37.77 22.89
C GLY A 362 60.71 -37.02 21.97
N ALA A 363 61.14 -37.64 20.87
CA ALA A 363 61.84 -36.98 19.77
C ALA A 363 60.97 -35.92 19.07
N THR A 364 61.52 -35.27 18.04
CA THR A 364 60.77 -34.34 17.21
C THR A 364 59.59 -35.08 16.55
N PRO A 365 58.34 -34.59 16.68
CA PRO A 365 57.19 -35.20 16.02
C PRO A 365 57.36 -35.23 14.50
N VAL A 366 56.90 -36.30 13.88
CA VAL A 366 56.84 -36.48 12.43
C VAL A 366 55.39 -36.38 11.99
N THR A 367 55.14 -35.58 10.96
CA THR A 367 53.81 -35.35 10.40
C THR A 367 53.72 -35.97 9.01
N VAL A 368 52.65 -36.72 8.76
CA VAL A 368 52.39 -37.44 7.51
C VAL A 368 50.96 -37.15 7.07
N VAL A 369 50.79 -36.62 5.87
CA VAL A 369 49.47 -36.54 5.20
C VAL A 369 49.14 -37.92 4.68
N LEU A 370 48.01 -38.48 5.10
CA LEU A 370 47.60 -39.84 4.81
C LEU A 370 47.19 -40.00 3.35
N THR A 371 47.76 -41.00 2.71
CA THR A 371 47.30 -41.50 1.42
C THR A 371 46.35 -42.68 1.59
N ALA A 372 45.67 -43.09 0.52
CA ALA A 372 44.86 -44.30 0.53
C ALA A 372 45.67 -45.57 0.87
N ASP A 373 46.97 -45.60 0.59
CA ASP A 373 47.84 -46.74 0.93
C ASP A 373 48.15 -46.77 2.43
N ASP A 374 48.42 -45.60 3.04
CA ASP A 374 48.65 -45.49 4.49
C ASP A 374 47.41 -45.93 5.29
N ILE A 375 46.21 -45.60 4.81
CA ILE A 375 44.95 -46.00 5.44
C ILE A 375 44.72 -47.51 5.34
N ALA A 376 45.08 -48.11 4.20
CA ALA A 376 44.90 -49.54 3.95
C ALA A 376 45.93 -50.40 4.71
N ASN A 377 47.18 -49.97 4.78
CA ASN A 377 48.30 -50.78 5.27
C ASN A 377 48.85 -50.34 6.63
N GLY A 378 48.50 -49.14 7.10
CA GLY A 378 49.16 -48.49 8.23
C GLY A 378 50.54 -47.95 7.86
N ILE A 379 51.11 -47.13 8.74
CA ILE A 379 52.43 -46.53 8.56
C ILE A 379 53.46 -47.35 9.34
N ALA A 380 54.41 -47.96 8.64
CA ALA A 380 55.51 -48.72 9.24
C ALA A 380 56.66 -47.79 9.63
N ILE A 381 57.13 -47.91 10.87
CA ILE A 381 58.29 -47.19 11.40
C ILE A 381 59.22 -48.17 12.13
N GLU A 382 60.52 -47.91 12.08
CA GLU A 382 61.51 -48.69 12.83
C GLU A 382 61.81 -48.02 14.16
N VAL A 383 61.66 -48.77 15.26
CA VAL A 383 61.86 -48.26 16.63
C VAL A 383 62.78 -49.17 17.43
N LEU A 384 63.48 -48.61 18.42
CA LEU A 384 64.24 -49.43 19.36
C LEU A 384 63.27 -50.27 20.23
N PRO A 385 63.72 -51.43 20.76
CA PRO A 385 62.97 -52.16 21.77
C PRO A 385 62.56 -51.25 22.94
N GLU A 386 61.34 -51.43 23.44
CA GLU A 386 60.75 -50.64 24.53
C GLU A 386 60.47 -49.16 24.21
N ALA A 387 60.72 -48.71 22.97
CA ALA A 387 60.40 -47.34 22.55
C ALA A 387 58.91 -47.04 22.68
N LYS A 388 58.59 -45.89 23.25
CA LYS A 388 57.22 -45.40 23.36
C LYS A 388 56.86 -44.62 22.10
N VAL A 389 55.91 -45.17 21.34
CA VAL A 389 55.30 -44.46 20.20
C VAL A 389 53.98 -43.82 20.65
N THR A 390 53.81 -42.54 20.39
CA THR A 390 52.53 -41.83 20.53
C THR A 390 52.11 -41.30 19.17
N ALA A 391 50.84 -41.41 18.83
CA ALA A 391 50.29 -40.96 17.57
C ALA A 391 48.96 -40.24 17.79
N THR A 392 48.70 -39.20 17.00
CA THR A 392 47.46 -38.43 16.96
C THR A 392 47.10 -38.14 15.52
N LEU A 393 45.81 -38.14 15.20
CA LEU A 393 45.30 -37.71 13.91
C LEU A 393 44.75 -36.28 14.04
N SER A 394 44.80 -35.53 12.94
CA SER A 394 43.97 -34.35 12.68
C SER A 394 43.25 -34.54 11.36
N ASP A 395 42.02 -34.06 11.28
CA ASP A 395 41.22 -34.04 10.05
C ASP A 395 41.85 -33.08 9.02
N ASP A 396 41.48 -33.24 7.74
CA ASP A 396 41.81 -32.27 6.70
C ASP A 396 40.78 -31.15 6.56
N ALA A 397 39.58 -31.34 7.13
CA ALA A 397 38.59 -30.29 7.43
C ALA A 397 39.03 -29.35 8.56
#